data_AF-C6SN83-F1
#
_entry.id   AF-C6SN83-F1
#
_cell.length_a   1.000
_cell.length_b   1.000
_cell.length_c   1.000
_cell.angle_alpha   90.00
_cell.angle_beta   90.00
_cell.angle_gamma   90.00
#
_symmetry.space_group_name_H-M   'P 1'
#
loop_
_entity.id
_entity.type
_entity.pdbx_description
1 polymer ?
#
loop_
_entity_poly.entity_id
_entity_poly.type
_entity_poly.pdbx_seq_one_letter_code
_entity_poly.pdbx_strand_id
1 'polypeptide(L)'
;MKIIFDAVSTMTSKNQTTIPESVRKALGLEKQDKIRFSVLGDGQVLLEKNNTEEEEFEHDPVVGKFLHFLENSMTKNPNSIKPTSQSRFNRFRQLTWETDMKD
;
A
#
# COMPACT_ATOMS: atom_id res chain seq x y z
N MET A 1 -0.62 -21.89 8.81
CA MET A 1 -0.64 -21.18 7.51
C MET A 1 -1.50 -21.97 6.55
N LYS A 2 -2.46 -21.35 5.86
CA LYS A 2 -3.34 -22.06 4.91
C LYS A 2 -2.78 -21.88 3.50
N ILE A 3 -2.49 -23.00 2.83
CA ILE A 3 -2.10 -22.98 1.41
C ILE A 3 -3.38 -22.80 0.58
N ILE A 4 -3.40 -21.77 -0.27
CA ILE A 4 -4.54 -21.46 -1.15
C ILE A 4 -4.26 -21.97 -2.57
N PHE A 5 -3.00 -21.96 -3.00
CA PHE A 5 -2.52 -22.53 -4.25
C PHE A 5 -1.18 -23.22 -4.02
N ASP A 6 -0.99 -24.37 -4.63
CA ASP A 6 0.27 -25.11 -4.64
C ASP A 6 0.71 -25.33 -6.09
N ALA A 7 1.98 -25.04 -6.37
CA ALA A 7 2.55 -25.18 -7.70
C ALA A 7 4.06 -25.34 -7.61
N VAL A 8 4.60 -26.20 -8.46
CA VAL A 8 6.04 -26.48 -8.55
C VAL A 8 6.61 -25.80 -9.79
N SER A 9 7.83 -25.29 -9.70
CA SER A 9 8.57 -24.78 -10.86
C SER A 9 10.04 -25.14 -10.74
N THR A 10 10.67 -25.41 -11.89
CA THR A 10 12.07 -25.79 -11.96
C THR A 10 12.92 -24.55 -12.22
N MET A 11 14.01 -24.42 -11.45
CA MET A 11 15.00 -23.38 -11.68
C MET A 11 15.75 -23.65 -13.00
N THR A 12 15.85 -22.62 -13.83
CA THR A 12 16.64 -22.65 -15.06
C THR A 12 18.13 -22.60 -14.74
N SER A 13 18.98 -22.86 -15.75
CA SER A 13 20.45 -22.75 -15.64
C SER A 13 20.95 -21.35 -15.26
N LYS A 14 20.11 -20.31 -15.38
CA LYS A 14 20.43 -18.93 -15.01
C LYS A 14 19.92 -18.55 -13.61
N ASN A 15 19.58 -19.53 -12.78
CA ASN A 15 19.01 -19.31 -11.44
C ASN A 15 17.69 -18.54 -11.46
N GLN A 16 16.89 -18.71 -12.52
CA GLN A 16 15.56 -18.10 -12.64
C GLN A 16 14.48 -19.17 -12.52
N THR A 17 13.37 -18.87 -11.86
CA THR A 17 12.14 -19.69 -11.92
C THR A 17 11.02 -18.89 -12.56
N THR A 18 10.14 -19.56 -13.30
CA THR A 18 8.87 -18.96 -13.70
C THR A 18 7.92 -18.98 -12.51
N ILE A 19 7.21 -17.88 -12.28
CA ILE A 19 6.10 -17.86 -11.31
C ILE A 19 4.86 -18.43 -12.00
N PRO A 20 4.26 -19.53 -11.53
CA PRO A 20 3.08 -20.13 -12.13
C PRO A 20 1.92 -19.14 -12.27
N GLU A 21 1.07 -19.32 -13.28
CA GLU A 21 -0.04 -18.41 -13.56
C GLU A 21 -0.98 -18.23 -12.37
N SER A 22 -1.29 -19.32 -11.66
CA SER A 22 -2.11 -19.30 -10.44
C SER A 22 -1.52 -18.38 -9.37
N VAL A 23 -0.20 -18.46 -9.16
CA VAL A 23 0.53 -17.65 -8.19
C VAL A 23 0.56 -16.18 -8.63
N ARG A 24 0.80 -15.90 -9.92
CA ARG A 24 0.77 -14.52 -10.45
C ARG A 24 -0.60 -13.86 -10.23
N LYS A 25 -1.69 -14.57 -10.54
CA LYS A 25 -3.06 -14.07 -10.33
C LYS A 25 -3.36 -13.87 -8.85
N ALA A 26 -2.95 -14.81 -8.00
CA ALA A 26 -3.17 -14.71 -6.55
C ALA A 26 -2.45 -13.51 -5.92
N LEU A 27 -1.26 -13.17 -6.43
CA LEU A 27 -0.47 -12.02 -5.97
C LEU A 27 -0.76 -10.71 -6.74
N GLY A 28 -1.63 -10.74 -7.75
CA GLY A 28 -1.91 -9.58 -8.61
C GLY A 28 -0.67 -9.05 -9.34
N LEU A 29 0.22 -9.94 -9.79
CA LEU A 29 1.46 -9.59 -10.46
C LEU A 29 1.25 -9.30 -11.95
N GLU A 30 1.70 -8.14 -12.39
CA GLU A 30 1.78 -7.69 -13.78
C GLU A 30 3.22 -7.75 -14.31
N LYS A 31 3.39 -7.48 -15.61
CA LYS A 31 4.73 -7.42 -16.21
C LYS A 31 5.56 -6.33 -15.55
N GLN A 32 6.81 -6.66 -15.22
CA GLN A 32 7.80 -5.76 -14.59
C GLN A 32 7.49 -5.38 -13.13
N ASP A 33 6.46 -5.98 -12.51
CA ASP A 33 6.27 -5.84 -11.06
C ASP A 33 7.49 -6.37 -10.30
N LYS A 34 7.85 -5.66 -9.24
CA LYS A 34 8.90 -6.07 -8.32
C LYS A 34 8.36 -7.07 -7.33
N ILE A 35 9.20 -8.03 -6.93
CA ILE A 35 8.86 -9.08 -5.98
C ILE A 35 9.88 -9.07 -4.86
N ARG A 36 9.39 -9.04 -3.63
CA ARG A 36 10.19 -9.16 -2.42
C ARG A 36 10.34 -10.63 -2.05
N PHE A 37 11.56 -11.03 -1.74
CA PHE A 37 11.88 -12.37 -1.26
C PHE A 37 12.36 -12.28 0.19
N SER A 38 11.66 -12.95 1.09
CA SER A 38 12.01 -13.03 2.51
C SER A 38 12.30 -14.48 2.87
N VAL A 39 13.54 -14.77 3.30
CA VAL A 39 13.94 -16.10 3.75
C VAL A 39 13.60 -16.26 5.22
N LEU A 40 12.78 -17.27 5.54
CA LEU A 40 12.37 -17.58 6.91
C LEU A 40 13.35 -18.59 7.55
N GLY A 41 13.35 -18.66 8.88
CA GLY A 41 14.32 -19.46 9.64
C GLY A 41 14.23 -20.98 9.45
N ASP A 42 13.14 -21.46 8.86
CA ASP A 42 12.88 -22.87 8.55
C ASP A 42 13.19 -23.24 7.09
N GLY A 43 13.83 -22.32 6.34
CA GLY A 43 14.17 -22.52 4.94
C GLY A 43 13.01 -22.28 3.97
N GLN A 44 11.86 -21.81 4.47
CA GLN A 44 10.78 -21.31 3.61
C GLN A 44 11.15 -19.94 3.03
N VAL A 45 10.60 -19.65 1.85
CA VAL A 45 10.71 -18.33 1.23
C VAL A 45 9.31 -17.76 1.08
N LEU A 46 9.11 -16.57 1.65
CA LEU A 46 7.91 -15.76 1.41
C LEU A 46 8.15 -14.87 0.20
N LEU A 47 7.22 -14.89 -0.75
CA LEU A 47 7.20 -14.02 -1.92
C LEU A 47 6.03 -13.05 -1.80
N GLU A 48 6.31 -11.76 -1.95
CA GLU A 48 5.32 -10.70 -1.88
C GLU A 48 5.46 -9.77 -3.08
N LYS A 49 4.33 -9.26 -3.59
CA LYS A 49 4.37 -8.16 -4.56
C LYS A 49 4.96 -6.94 -3.84
N ASN A 50 6.01 -6.37 -4.42
CA ASN A 50 6.67 -5.22 -3.82
C ASN A 50 6.02 -3.92 -4.29
N ASN A 51 5.07 -3.43 -3.50
CA ASN A 51 4.42 -2.15 -3.73
C ASN A 51 5.36 -1.02 -3.30
N THR A 52 6.26 -0.62 -4.22
CA THR A 52 7.23 0.46 -3.95
C THR A 52 6.54 1.79 -3.57
N GLU A 53 5.29 1.99 -3.99
CA GLU A 53 4.48 3.16 -3.62
C GLU A 53 4.03 3.12 -2.15
N GLU A 54 3.69 1.93 -1.61
CA GLU A 54 3.36 1.77 -0.18
C GLU A 54 4.61 2.00 0.69
N GLU A 55 5.78 1.59 0.20
CA GLU A 55 7.05 1.93 0.84
C GLU A 55 7.31 3.44 0.85
N GLU A 56 6.98 4.20 -0.21
CA GLU A 56 7.12 5.67 -0.17
C GLU A 56 6.23 6.32 0.90
N PHE A 57 4.98 5.86 1.07
CA PHE A 57 4.09 6.35 2.13
C PHE A 57 4.53 5.90 3.53
N GLU A 58 5.04 4.67 3.69
CA GLU A 58 5.59 4.18 4.97
C GLU A 58 6.93 4.86 5.34
N HIS A 59 7.68 5.36 4.37
CA HIS A 59 8.98 6.01 4.59
C HIS A 59 8.91 7.55 4.63
N ASP A 60 7.72 8.17 4.63
CA ASP A 60 7.60 9.60 4.94
C ASP A 60 7.34 9.80 6.46
N PRO A 61 8.40 9.98 7.27
CA PRO A 61 8.25 10.23 8.70
C PRO A 61 7.47 11.51 8.99
N VAL A 62 7.42 12.48 8.06
CA VAL A 62 6.68 13.73 8.25
C VAL A 62 5.18 13.45 8.17
N VAL A 63 4.73 12.73 7.14
CA VAL A 63 3.32 12.31 7.01
C VAL A 63 2.92 11.44 8.20
N GLY A 64 3.73 10.45 8.56
CA GLY A 64 3.46 9.60 9.73
C GLY A 64 3.33 10.41 11.03
N LYS A 65 4.25 11.34 11.30
CA LYS A 65 4.17 12.22 12.49
C LYS A 65 2.97 13.16 12.45
N PHE A 66 2.61 13.66 11.28
CA PHE A 66 1.45 14.53 11.11
C PHE A 66 0.13 13.79 11.39
N LEU A 67 -0.02 12.58 10.85
CA LEU A 67 -1.21 11.75 11.10
C LEU A 67 -1.31 11.36 12.58
N HIS A 68 -0.20 11.00 13.23
CA HIS A 68 -0.20 10.76 14.68
C HIS A 68 -0.54 12.01 15.50
N PHE A 69 -0.13 13.21 15.06
CA PHE A 69 -0.55 14.45 15.70
C PHE A 69 -2.07 14.65 15.60
N LEU A 70 -2.65 14.42 14.42
CA LEU A 70 -4.10 14.52 14.19
C LEU A 70 -4.87 13.51 15.05
N GLU A 71 -4.47 12.24 15.02
CA GLU A 71 -5.04 11.16 15.83
C GLU A 71 -5.08 11.54 17.32
N ASN A 72 -3.93 11.96 17.87
CA ASN A 72 -3.85 12.37 19.27
C ASN A 72 -4.77 13.56 19.60
N SER A 73 -4.85 14.53 18.69
CA SER A 73 -5.73 15.70 18.84
C SER A 73 -7.21 15.30 18.87
N MET A 74 -7.62 14.44 17.94
CA MET A 74 -9.00 13.94 17.81
C MET A 74 -9.41 13.10 19.02
N THR A 75 -8.56 12.18 19.47
CA THR A 75 -8.84 11.34 20.63
C THR A 75 -8.91 12.14 21.93
N LYS A 76 -8.05 13.16 22.10
CA LYS A 76 -8.07 14.03 23.28
C LYS A 76 -9.24 15.00 23.29
N ASN A 77 -9.71 15.43 22.12
CA ASN A 77 -10.80 16.40 21.98
C ASN A 77 -11.85 15.94 20.96
N PRO A 78 -12.63 14.87 21.21
CA PRO A 78 -13.60 14.36 20.24
C PRO A 78 -14.66 15.40 19.84
N ASN A 79 -15.02 16.27 20.79
CA ASN A 79 -15.99 17.37 20.59
C ASN A 79 -15.50 18.46 19.62
N SER A 80 -14.21 18.46 19.24
CA SER A 80 -13.66 19.38 18.24
C SER A 80 -14.07 19.01 16.81
N ILE A 81 -14.44 17.75 16.57
CA ILE A 81 -14.91 17.27 15.27
C ILE A 81 -16.40 17.60 15.16
N LYS A 82 -16.74 18.56 14.31
CA LYS A 82 -18.12 19.01 14.11
C LYS A 82 -18.45 19.06 12.62
N PRO A 83 -19.70 18.76 12.23
CA PRO A 83 -20.17 18.97 10.87
C PRO A 83 -19.92 20.42 10.41
N THR A 84 -19.41 20.59 9.20
CA THR A 84 -19.26 21.92 8.60
C THR A 84 -20.58 22.38 7.97
N SER A 85 -20.73 23.69 7.77
CA SER A 85 -21.92 24.25 7.10
C SER A 85 -21.79 24.10 5.58
N GLN A 86 -22.92 23.97 4.88
CA GLN A 86 -22.94 23.93 3.42
C GLN A 86 -22.25 25.16 2.79
N SER A 87 -22.41 26.34 3.39
CA SER A 87 -21.75 27.57 2.97
C SER A 87 -20.22 27.48 3.06
N ARG A 88 -19.67 26.87 4.11
CA ARG A 88 -18.23 26.65 4.25
C ARG A 88 -17.72 25.59 3.28
N PHE A 89 -18.49 24.52 3.10
CA PHE A 89 -18.18 23.50 2.10
C PHE A 89 -18.08 24.08 0.69
N ASN A 90 -19.07 24.89 0.28
CA ASN A 90 -19.06 25.57 -1.02
C ASN A 90 -17.85 26.51 -1.17
N ARG A 91 -17.48 27.21 -0.10
CA ARG A 91 -16.27 28.06 -0.08
C ARG A 91 -14.99 27.25 -0.22
N PHE A 92 -14.86 26.11 0.47
CA PHE A 92 -13.69 25.24 0.32
C PHE A 92 -13.55 24.75 -1.12
N ARG A 93 -14.65 24.29 -1.73
CA ARG A 93 -14.70 23.86 -3.14
C ARG A 93 -14.27 24.96 -4.11
N GLN A 94 -14.65 26.21 -3.84
CA GLN A 94 -14.23 27.35 -4.66
C GLN A 94 -12.73 27.64 -4.51
N LEU A 95 -12.18 27.46 -3.31
CA LEU A 95 -10.76 27.73 -3.02
C LEU A 95 -9.81 26.64 -3.51
N THR A 96 -10.27 25.38 -3.63
CA THR A 96 -9.46 24.26 -4.12
C THR A 96 -9.71 23.94 -5.59
N TRP A 97 -10.54 24.73 -6.28
CA TRP A 97 -10.99 24.46 -7.65
C TRP A 97 -9.83 24.34 -8.65
N GLU A 98 -8.76 25.10 -8.49
CA GLU A 98 -7.59 25.05 -9.39
C GLU A 98 -6.62 23.90 -9.08
N THR A 99 -6.73 23.27 -7.90
CA THR A 99 -5.81 22.19 -7.47
C THR A 99 -6.32 20.80 -7.86
N ASP A 100 -7.63 20.65 -8.11
CA ASP A 100 -8.29 19.38 -8.49
C ASP A 100 -8.34 19.13 -10.01
N MET A 101 -7.92 20.08 -10.86
CA MET A 101 -8.02 19.97 -12.32
C MET A 101 -6.65 20.09 -13.00
N LYS A 102 -5.85 19.04 -12.87
CA LYS A 102 -4.85 18.63 -13.87
C LYS A 102 -5.01 17.12 -14.11
N ASP A 103 -6.11 16.78 -14.75
CA ASP A 103 -6.13 15.63 -15.67
C ASP A 103 -5.59 16.09 -17.03
#